data_AF-A0A8D0ER69-F1
#
_entry.id   AF-A0A8D0ER69-F1
#
_cell.length_a   1.000
_cell.length_b   1.000
_cell.length_c   1.000
_cell.angle_alpha   90.00
_cell.angle_beta   90.00
_cell.angle_gamma   90.00
#
_symmetry.space_group_name_H-M   'P 1'
#
loop_
_entity.id
_entity.type
_entity.pdbx_description
1 polymer ?
#
loop_
_entity_poly.entity_id
_entity_poly.type
_entity_poly.pdbx_seq_one_letter_code
_entity_poly.pdbx_strand_id
1 'polypeptide(L)'
;MCWAKALLLPQAAAGAGAQVQQEPSAETNEGTGVTINCSHPNAKITDYIQWYRQLPGQAPAFLTFTVKGSKELQAPPGRLSVAADRRSSALWLARPRRGDAAVYYCALGDTGRGTFIWGKLLTLPCSSG
;
A
#
# COMPACT_ATOMS: atom_id res chain seq x y z
N MET A 1 9.00 -0.89 24.02
CA MET A 1 8.23 -2.16 24.00
C MET A 1 6.94 -1.94 23.22
N CYS A 2 6.95 -2.11 21.90
CA CYS A 2 5.71 -2.23 21.13
C CYS A 2 5.39 -3.72 21.05
N TRP A 3 4.42 -4.14 21.83
CA TRP A 3 3.88 -5.49 21.77
C TRP A 3 3.03 -5.59 20.50
N ALA A 4 3.66 -5.97 19.40
CA ALA A 4 2.96 -6.76 18.41
C ALA A 4 3.47 -8.18 18.62
N LYS A 5 2.78 -8.94 19.48
CA LYS A 5 2.77 -10.39 19.26
C LYS A 5 2.41 -10.54 17.79
N ALA A 6 3.30 -11.15 17.02
CA ALA A 6 3.04 -11.52 15.65
C ALA A 6 1.69 -12.24 15.63
N LEU A 7 0.63 -11.50 15.30
CA LEU A 7 -0.54 -12.09 14.71
C LEU A 7 -0.02 -12.50 13.34
N LEU A 8 0.46 -13.73 13.30
CA LEU A 8 0.50 -14.55 12.10
C LEU A 8 -0.95 -14.62 11.61
N LEU A 9 -1.42 -13.52 11.01
CA LEU A 9 -2.47 -13.62 10.02
C LEU A 9 -1.85 -14.53 8.96
N PRO A 10 -2.51 -15.64 8.59
CA PRO A 10 -1.99 -16.52 7.56
C PRO A 10 -1.67 -15.61 6.38
N GLN A 11 -0.39 -15.62 5.96
CA GLN A 11 0.00 -14.95 4.74
C GLN A 11 -0.92 -15.53 3.69
N ALA A 12 -1.88 -14.72 3.21
CA ALA A 12 -2.65 -15.11 2.06
C ALA A 12 -1.61 -15.31 0.97
N ALA A 13 -1.31 -16.59 0.69
CA ALA A 13 -0.54 -16.99 -0.47
C ALA A 13 -1.09 -16.16 -1.63
N ALA A 14 -0.20 -15.57 -2.43
CA ALA A 14 -0.60 -14.82 -3.61
C ALA A 14 -1.57 -15.69 -4.41
N GLY A 15 -2.86 -15.43 -4.25
CA GLY A 15 -3.89 -16.22 -4.90
C GLY A 15 -3.69 -16.04 -6.39
N ALA A 16 -3.80 -17.11 -7.17
CA ALA A 16 -3.63 -17.13 -8.62
C ALA A 16 -4.66 -16.26 -9.40
N GLY A 17 -5.28 -15.26 -8.76
CA GLY A 17 -6.16 -14.25 -9.33
C GLY A 17 -5.91 -12.82 -8.81
N ALA A 18 -4.84 -12.55 -8.06
CA ALA A 18 -4.50 -11.19 -7.63
C ALA A 18 -4.00 -10.36 -8.83
N GLN A 19 -4.68 -9.24 -9.11
CA GLN A 19 -4.27 -8.32 -10.19
C GLN A 19 -3.04 -7.47 -9.82
N VAL A 20 -2.69 -7.45 -8.53
CA VAL A 20 -1.56 -6.69 -7.99
C VAL A 20 -0.70 -7.58 -7.10
N GLN A 21 0.60 -7.27 -7.05
CA GLN A 21 1.63 -7.97 -6.30
C GLN A 21 2.32 -6.94 -5.38
N GLN A 22 2.24 -7.16 -4.08
CA GLN A 22 2.96 -6.37 -3.07
C GLN A 22 3.88 -7.28 -2.25
N GLU A 23 4.91 -6.72 -1.65
CA GLU A 23 5.62 -7.41 -0.58
C GLU A 23 4.69 -7.66 0.62
N PRO A 24 4.87 -8.74 1.38
CA PRO A 24 4.01 -9.05 2.52
C PRO A 24 4.28 -8.16 3.75
N SER A 25 5.49 -7.60 3.86
CA SER A 25 5.84 -6.67 4.92
C SER A 25 6.88 -5.64 4.47
N ALA A 26 6.89 -4.49 5.15
CA ALA A 26 7.95 -3.50 5.04
C ALA A 26 8.27 -2.96 6.44
N GLU A 27 9.53 -2.91 6.81
CA GLU A 27 9.97 -2.49 8.15
C GLU A 27 10.66 -1.14 8.09
N THR A 28 10.39 -0.29 9.08
CA THR A 28 11.11 0.98 9.25
C THR A 28 11.06 1.44 10.70
N ASN A 29 11.96 2.36 11.04
CA ASN A 29 11.98 3.04 12.32
C ASN A 29 11.12 4.30 12.25
N GLU A 30 10.64 4.76 13.40
CA GLU A 30 9.95 6.05 13.49
C GLU A 30 10.82 7.19 12.94
N GLY A 31 10.24 8.03 12.10
CA GLY A 31 10.96 9.14 11.47
C GLY A 31 11.87 8.72 10.30
N THR A 32 12.07 7.43 10.08
CA THR A 32 12.81 6.91 8.93
C THR A 32 11.85 6.60 7.80
N GLY A 33 12.08 7.23 6.64
CA GLY A 33 11.22 7.07 5.49
C GLY A 33 11.19 5.61 4.99
N VAL A 34 10.03 5.16 4.52
CA VAL A 34 9.83 3.80 4.00
C VAL A 34 9.15 3.85 2.64
N THR A 35 9.55 2.94 1.75
CA THR A 35 8.94 2.80 0.43
C THR A 35 8.19 1.48 0.37
N ILE A 36 6.93 1.56 -0.05
CA ILE A 36 6.04 0.44 -0.22
C ILE A 36 5.79 0.24 -1.72
N ASN A 37 6.26 -0.88 -2.26
CA ASN A 37 6.11 -1.18 -3.69
C ASN A 37 4.87 -2.01 -3.97
N CYS A 38 4.25 -1.75 -5.12
CA CYS A 38 3.15 -2.50 -5.68
C CYS A 38 3.35 -2.66 -7.19
N SER A 39 3.36 -3.90 -7.65
CA SER A 39 3.40 -4.27 -9.06
C SER A 39 2.01 -4.65 -9.53
N HIS A 40 1.62 -4.20 -10.72
CA HIS A 40 0.33 -4.44 -11.34
C HIS A 40 0.56 -4.76 -12.83
N PRO A 41 1.01 -5.98 -13.16
CA PRO A 41 1.48 -6.35 -14.50
C PRO A 41 0.38 -6.28 -15.56
N ASN A 42 -0.88 -6.43 -15.13
CA ASN A 42 -2.06 -6.47 -16.00
C ASN A 42 -2.86 -5.14 -15.99
N ALA A 43 -2.28 -4.05 -15.47
CA ALA A 43 -2.93 -2.74 -15.45
C ALA A 43 -3.19 -2.22 -16.86
N LYS A 44 -4.39 -1.69 -17.08
CA LYS A 44 -4.82 -1.06 -18.33
C LYS A 44 -4.58 0.44 -18.29
N ILE A 45 -4.59 1.05 -19.48
CA ILE A 45 -4.45 2.51 -19.63
C ILE A 45 -5.65 3.25 -19.00
N THR A 46 -6.80 2.62 -18.88
CA THR A 46 -7.99 3.21 -18.25
C THR A 46 -8.01 3.06 -16.73
N ASP A 47 -7.11 2.25 -16.15
CA ASP A 47 -7.17 1.95 -14.72
C ASP A 47 -6.59 3.11 -13.90
N TYR A 48 -7.17 3.35 -12.73
CA TYR A 48 -6.59 4.22 -11.71
C TYR A 48 -5.84 3.39 -10.69
N ILE A 49 -4.62 3.80 -10.35
CA ILE A 49 -3.86 3.17 -9.27
C ILE A 49 -4.24 3.88 -7.99
N GLN A 50 -4.88 3.13 -7.10
CA GLN A 50 -5.43 3.62 -5.85
C GLN A 50 -4.67 3.02 -4.67
N TRP A 51 -4.49 3.83 -3.64
CA TRP A 51 -3.88 3.42 -2.39
C TRP A 51 -4.83 3.65 -1.24
N TYR A 52 -4.88 2.68 -0.34
CA TYR A 52 -5.71 2.68 0.86
C TYR A 52 -4.82 2.43 2.08
N ARG A 53 -5.26 2.94 3.23
CA ARG A 53 -4.65 2.72 4.53
C ARG A 53 -5.70 2.18 5.49
N GLN A 54 -5.38 1.10 6.19
CA GLN A 54 -6.23 0.54 7.23
C GLN A 54 -5.50 0.54 8.56
N LEU A 55 -6.01 1.33 9.49
CA LEU A 55 -5.55 1.30 10.88
C LEU A 55 -6.07 0.03 11.58
N PRO A 56 -5.37 -0.47 12.61
CA PRO A 56 -5.85 -1.61 13.39
C PRO A 56 -7.27 -1.39 13.90
N GLY A 57 -8.17 -2.34 13.62
CA GLY A 57 -9.58 -2.27 14.04
C GLY A 57 -10.48 -1.33 13.22
N GLN A 58 -9.98 -0.73 12.13
CA GLN A 58 -10.75 0.14 11.24
C GLN A 58 -10.96 -0.49 9.86
N ALA A 59 -11.90 0.05 9.09
CA ALA A 59 -12.05 -0.29 7.67
C ALA A 59 -10.95 0.38 6.82
N PRO A 60 -10.59 -0.17 5.64
CA PRO A 60 -9.67 0.49 4.72
C PRO A 60 -10.18 1.88 4.32
N ALA A 61 -9.38 2.91 4.59
CA ALA A 61 -9.65 4.28 4.22
C ALA A 61 -8.87 4.65 2.95
N PHE A 62 -9.53 5.34 2.03
CA PHE A 62 -8.89 5.84 0.81
C PHE A 62 -7.79 6.84 1.16
N LEU A 63 -6.60 6.64 0.59
CA LEU A 63 -5.44 7.48 0.84
C LEU A 63 -5.19 8.43 -0.33
N THR A 64 -5.00 7.88 -1.52
CA THR A 64 -4.76 8.67 -2.74
C THR A 64 -4.91 7.81 -3.99
N PHE A 65 -4.99 8.44 -5.17
CA PHE A 65 -4.93 7.76 -6.45
C PHE A 65 -4.09 8.58 -7.43
N THR A 66 -3.46 7.91 -8.39
CA THR A 66 -2.88 8.55 -9.58
C THR A 66 -2.93 7.60 -10.77
N VAL A 67 -2.84 8.18 -11.97
CA VAL A 67 -2.79 7.44 -13.24
C VAL A 67 -1.33 7.23 -13.64
N LYS A 68 -0.49 8.26 -13.51
CA LYS A 68 0.93 8.27 -13.88
C LYS A 68 1.69 9.34 -13.12
N GLY A 69 3.01 9.24 -13.09
CA GLY A 69 3.86 10.25 -12.47
C GLY A 69 3.79 10.19 -10.95
N SER A 70 3.92 11.33 -10.27
CA SER A 70 3.91 11.37 -8.81
C SER A 70 2.83 12.29 -8.24
N LYS A 71 2.35 11.96 -7.05
CA LYS A 71 1.37 12.72 -6.30
C LYS A 71 1.77 12.76 -4.83
N GLU A 72 1.83 13.96 -4.27
CA GLU A 72 2.18 14.17 -2.87
C GLU A 72 0.99 13.83 -1.95
N LEU A 73 1.29 13.30 -0.77
CA LEU A 73 0.37 13.01 0.32
C LEU A 73 0.69 13.94 1.49
N GLN A 74 -0.35 14.50 2.09
CA GLN A 74 -0.21 15.40 3.24
C GLN A 74 -0.21 14.67 4.57
N ALA A 75 -1.04 13.63 4.70
CA ALA A 75 -1.27 12.91 5.96
C ALA A 75 -1.46 11.40 5.70
N PRO A 76 -0.45 10.55 5.97
CA PRO A 76 0.90 10.92 6.41
C PRO A 76 1.69 11.62 5.29
N PRO A 77 2.70 12.46 5.63
CA PRO A 77 3.57 13.09 4.64
C PRO A 77 4.29 12.03 3.80
N GLY A 78 4.18 12.14 2.49
CA GLY A 78 4.75 11.14 1.59
C GLY A 78 4.42 11.41 0.14
N ARG A 79 4.77 10.47 -0.72
CA ARG A 79 4.57 10.58 -2.17
C ARG A 79 4.20 9.23 -2.75
N LEU A 80 3.12 9.21 -3.53
CA LEU A 80 2.85 8.13 -4.45
C LEU A 80 3.57 8.40 -5.76
N SER A 81 4.30 7.42 -6.27
CA SER A 81 4.90 7.43 -7.60
C SER A 81 4.39 6.25 -8.41
N VAL A 82 4.13 6.46 -9.69
CA VAL A 82 3.72 5.44 -10.65
C VAL A 82 4.69 5.48 -11.82
N ALA A 83 5.23 4.32 -12.17
CA ALA A 83 6.15 4.16 -13.28
C ALA A 83 5.50 4.57 -14.61
N ALA A 84 6.33 4.99 -15.57
CA ALA A 84 5.86 5.42 -16.89
C ALA A 84 5.10 4.31 -17.64
N ASP A 85 5.52 3.05 -17.45
CA ASP A 85 4.86 1.86 -18.01
C ASP A 85 3.54 1.50 -17.31
N ARG A 86 3.25 2.17 -16.18
CA ARG A 86 2.06 1.98 -15.36
C ARG A 86 1.88 0.54 -14.86
N ARG A 87 2.96 -0.23 -14.79
CA ARG A 87 2.98 -1.60 -14.25
C ARG A 87 3.52 -1.67 -12.83
N SER A 88 4.05 -0.57 -12.31
CA SER A 88 4.50 -0.47 -10.94
C SER A 88 4.16 0.87 -10.32
N SER A 89 3.96 0.85 -9.01
CA SER A 89 3.75 2.00 -8.16
C SER A 89 4.49 1.85 -6.84
N ALA A 90 4.89 2.97 -6.26
CA ALA A 90 5.63 3.05 -5.01
C ALA A 90 5.02 4.14 -4.13
N LEU A 91 4.58 3.77 -2.94
CA LEU A 91 4.15 4.70 -1.91
C LEU A 91 5.31 4.93 -0.95
N TRP A 92 5.91 6.12 -1.02
CA TRP A 92 6.94 6.55 -0.09
C TRP A 92 6.30 7.35 1.06
N LEU A 93 6.60 6.95 2.29
CA LEU A 93 6.23 7.70 3.50
C LEU A 93 7.48 8.39 4.02
N ALA A 94 7.44 9.71 4.20
CA ALA A 94 8.64 10.49 4.48
C ALA A 94 9.14 10.29 5.91
N ARG A 95 8.24 10.39 6.89
CA ARG A 95 8.55 10.30 8.33
C ARG A 95 7.39 9.63 9.08
N PRO A 96 7.19 8.31 8.88
CA PRO A 96 6.11 7.59 9.53
C PRO A 96 6.28 7.61 11.05
N ARG A 97 5.18 7.80 11.77
CA ARG A 97 5.10 7.73 13.24
C ARG A 97 4.38 6.46 13.67
N ARG A 98 4.36 6.16 14.98
CA ARG A 98 3.57 5.03 15.52
C ARG A 98 2.12 5.00 15.05
N GLY A 99 1.49 6.17 14.92
CA GLY A 99 0.10 6.28 14.45
C GLY A 99 -0.09 6.00 12.95
N ASP A 100 0.99 5.98 12.17
CA ASP A 100 0.96 5.67 10.74
C ASP A 100 1.22 4.18 10.47
N ALA A 101 1.51 3.40 11.52
CA ALA A 101 1.62 1.95 11.45
C ALA A 101 0.24 1.36 11.14
N ALA A 102 0.12 0.87 9.92
CA ALA A 102 -1.14 0.49 9.32
C ALA A 102 -0.88 -0.54 8.23
N VAL A 103 -1.95 -1.12 7.72
CA VAL A 103 -1.89 -1.91 6.50
C VAL A 103 -2.13 -1.00 5.31
N TYR A 104 -1.24 -1.05 4.32
CA TYR A 104 -1.35 -0.26 3.09
C TYR A 104 -1.68 -1.16 1.90
N TYR A 105 -2.79 -0.87 1.23
CA TYR A 105 -3.25 -1.64 0.08
C TYR A 105 -3.12 -0.82 -1.20
N CYS A 106 -2.59 -1.44 -2.25
CA CYS A 106 -2.78 -0.93 -3.60
C CYS A 106 -3.95 -1.64 -4.28
N ALA A 107 -4.64 -0.92 -5.17
CA ALA A 107 -5.72 -1.46 -5.97
C ALA A 107 -5.72 -0.80 -7.36
N LEU A 108 -6.29 -1.52 -8.33
CA LEU A 108 -6.64 -0.98 -9.65
C LEU A 108 -8.16 -0.77 -9.69
N GLY A 109 -8.61 0.38 -10.21
CA GLY A 109 -10.01 0.64 -10.47
C GLY A 109 -10.27 1.07 -11.91
N ASP A 110 -11.26 0.46 -12.56
CA ASP A 110 -11.71 0.82 -13.91
C ASP A 110 -12.90 1.79 -13.85
N THR A 111 -13.02 2.65 -14.86
CA THR A 111 -14.08 3.67 -15.01
C THR A 111 -15.46 3.07 -15.33
N GLY A 112 -15.54 1.76 -15.64
CA GLY A 112 -16.76 1.14 -16.19
C GLY A 112 -17.47 0.05 -15.36
N ARG A 113 -16.84 -0.54 -14.34
CA ARG A 113 -17.47 -1.59 -13.51
C ARG A 113 -16.96 -1.50 -12.07
N GLY A 114 -17.87 -1.69 -11.11
CA GLY A 114 -17.61 -1.60 -9.68
C GLY A 114 -16.28 -2.23 -9.28
N THR A 115 -15.49 -1.44 -8.58
CA THR A 115 -14.14 -1.73 -8.05
C THR A 115 -14.10 -3.07 -7.32
N PHE A 116 -13.49 -4.08 -7.93
CA PHE A 116 -13.08 -5.29 -7.22
C PHE A 116 -11.70 -5.04 -6.62
N ILE A 117 -11.68 -4.76 -5.32
CA ILE A 117 -10.46 -4.59 -4.53
C ILE A 117 -9.76 -5.95 -4.43
N TRP A 118 -8.81 -6.21 -5.32
CA TRP A 118 -7.85 -7.31 -5.15
C TRP A 118 -6.54 -6.69 -4.66
N GLY A 119 -6.49 -6.33 -3.38
CA GLY A 119 -5.29 -5.79 -2.73
C GLY A 119 -4.64 -6.85 -1.84
N LYS A 120 -3.31 -6.88 -1.79
CA LYS A 120 -2.57 -7.77 -0.89
C LYS A 120 -2.30 -7.04 0.44
N LEU A 121 -2.39 -7.78 1.54
CA LEU A 121 -2.08 -7.31 2.88
C LEU A 121 -0.58 -7.01 3.00
N LEU A 122 -0.21 -5.75 3.26
CA LEU A 122 1.13 -5.38 3.68
C LEU A 122 1.10 -4.91 5.13
N THR A 123 1.81 -5.63 6.00
CA THR A 123 1.99 -5.24 7.40
C THR A 123 3.28 -4.44 7.55
N LEU A 124 3.27 -3.34 8.30
CA LEU A 124 4.51 -2.70 8.75
C LEU A 124 4.86 -3.18 10.18
N PRO A 125 5.91 -4.00 10.36
CA PRO A 125 6.40 -4.33 11.70
C PRO A 125 7.06 -3.12 12.35
N CYS A 126 6.82 -2.96 13.65
CA CYS A 126 7.48 -1.96 14.47
C CYS A 126 8.97 -2.31 14.57
N SER A 127 9.86 -1.37 14.25
CA SER A 127 11.28 -1.55 14.52
C SER A 127 11.52 -1.77 16.02
N SER A 128 12.20 -2.86 16.38
CA SER A 128 12.84 -2.99 17.68
C SER A 128 14.00 -2.00 17.74
N GLY A 129 13.92 -1.06 18.69
CA GLY A 129 15.07 -0.25 19.08
C GLY A 129 16.17 -1.11 19.70
#